data_AF-A0AAP0NZD9-F1
#
_entry.id   AF-A0AAP0NZD9-F1
#
_cell.length_a   1.000
_cell.length_b   1.000
_cell.length_c   1.000
_cell.angle_alpha   90.00
_cell.angle_beta   90.00
_cell.angle_gamma   90.00
#
_symmetry.space_group_name_H-M   'P 1'
#
loop_
_entity.id
_entity.type
_entity.pdbx_description
1 polymer ?
#
loop_
_entity_poly.entity_id
_entity_poly.type
_entity_poly.pdbx_seq_one_letter_code
_entity_poly.pdbx_strand_id
1 'polypeptide(L)'
;MAYGHCLEPDWLPHVDAIIDVVSDGNCGYRCIASGLGLADVDGWRIVRRRMYDEIIGYEDLWRKVLGSSFETVKNAVHCPEKQEGASFKE
;
A
#
# COMPACT_ATOMS: atom_id res chain seq x y z
N MET A 1 -0.70 -15.88 -21.11
CA MET A 1 -0.68 -15.06 -19.89
C MET A 1 -0.57 -15.98 -18.69
N ALA A 2 0.46 -15.83 -17.84
CA ALA A 2 0.79 -16.78 -16.78
C ALA A 2 -0.35 -17.03 -15.76
N TYR A 3 -1.25 -16.06 -15.59
CA TYR A 3 -2.35 -16.09 -14.63
C TYR A 3 -3.74 -16.23 -15.25
N GLY A 4 -3.85 -16.46 -16.56
CA GLY A 4 -5.15 -16.55 -17.23
C GLY A 4 -6.02 -17.70 -16.72
N HIS A 5 -5.42 -18.69 -16.06
CA HIS A 5 -6.12 -19.80 -15.43
C HIS A 5 -6.59 -19.50 -13.99
N CYS A 6 -6.14 -18.39 -13.40
CA CYS A 6 -6.50 -17.96 -12.05
C CYS A 6 -7.72 -17.03 -12.03
N LEU A 7 -8.06 -16.44 -13.19
CA LEU A 7 -9.23 -15.59 -13.35
C LEU A 7 -10.38 -16.39 -13.94
N GLU A 8 -11.60 -16.09 -13.51
CA GLU A 8 -12.79 -16.64 -14.16
C GLU A 8 -12.80 -16.16 -15.64
N PRO A 9 -13.06 -17.06 -16.62
CA PRO A 9 -12.85 -16.75 -18.04
C PRO A 9 -13.57 -15.49 -18.53
N ASP A 10 -14.73 -15.20 -17.97
CA ASP A 10 -15.55 -14.04 -18.30
C ASP A 10 -14.90 -12.69 -17.93
N TRP A 11 -13.92 -12.70 -17.02
CA TRP A 11 -13.17 -11.50 -16.62
C TRP A 11 -11.97 -11.22 -17.52
N LEU A 12 -11.44 -12.23 -18.22
CA LEU A 12 -10.23 -12.09 -19.03
C LEU A 12 -10.30 -10.96 -20.07
N PRO A 13 -11.43 -10.72 -20.75
CA PRO A 13 -11.55 -9.58 -21.68
C PRO A 13 -11.50 -8.21 -21.01
N HIS A 14 -11.65 -8.15 -19.68
CA HIS A 14 -11.70 -6.92 -18.89
C HIS A 14 -10.43 -6.67 -18.07
N VAL A 15 -9.40 -7.51 -18.23
CA VAL A 15 -8.14 -7.39 -17.50
C VAL A 15 -7.02 -6.99 -18.46
N ASP A 16 -6.55 -5.76 -18.29
CA ASP A 16 -5.43 -5.23 -19.09
C ASP A 16 -4.09 -5.86 -18.71
N ALA A 17 -3.86 -6.04 -17.42
CA ALA A 17 -2.61 -6.59 -16.88
C ALA A 17 -2.80 -7.17 -15.48
N ILE A 18 -1.96 -8.16 -15.16
CA ILE A 18 -1.77 -8.67 -13.80
C ILE A 18 -0.36 -8.30 -13.38
N ILE A 19 -0.26 -7.58 -12.26
CA ILE A 19 0.99 -7.01 -11.79
C ILE A 19 1.39 -7.74 -10.51
N ASP A 20 2.49 -8.49 -10.61
CA ASP A 20 3.10 -9.14 -9.47
C ASP A 20 3.92 -8.13 -8.66
N VAL A 21 3.49 -7.88 -7.43
CA VAL A 21 4.25 -7.09 -6.47
C VAL A 21 4.96 -8.00 -5.48
N VAL A 22 5.99 -7.47 -4.82
CA VAL A 22 6.70 -8.18 -3.75
C VAL A 22 5.70 -8.63 -2.67
N SER A 23 5.69 -9.93 -2.36
CA SER A 23 4.81 -10.58 -1.38
C SER A 23 5.27 -10.37 0.07
N ASP A 24 5.51 -9.12 0.45
CA ASP A 24 5.83 -8.73 1.83
C ASP A 24 4.59 -8.16 2.55
N GLY A 25 4.74 -7.76 3.81
CA GLY A 25 3.68 -7.10 4.59
C GLY A 25 3.25 -5.73 4.05
N ASN A 26 3.83 -5.26 2.93
CA ASN A 26 3.45 -4.02 2.25
C ASN A 26 2.82 -4.27 0.88
N CYS A 27 2.56 -5.51 0.48
CA CYS A 27 2.06 -5.86 -0.85
C CYS A 27 0.82 -5.06 -1.26
N GLY A 28 -0.15 -4.84 -0.36
CA GLY A 28 -1.32 -4.00 -0.63
C GLY A 28 -0.96 -2.55 -1.00
N TYR A 29 0.00 -1.94 -0.28
CA TYR A 29 0.49 -0.60 -0.61
C TYR A 29 1.29 -0.59 -1.92
N ARG A 30 2.02 -1.67 -2.22
CA ARG A 30 2.75 -1.82 -3.50
C ARG A 30 1.79 -1.95 -4.68
N CYS A 31 0.67 -2.67 -4.53
CA CYS A 31 -0.38 -2.75 -5.55
C CYS A 31 -0.93 -1.37 -5.88
N ILE A 32 -1.29 -0.58 -4.85
CA ILE A 32 -1.77 0.79 -5.05
C ILE A 32 -0.68 1.67 -5.68
N ALA A 33 0.56 1.58 -5.20
CA ALA A 33 1.66 2.35 -5.76
C ALA A 33 1.90 2.03 -7.24
N SER A 34 1.78 0.76 -7.65
CA SER A 34 1.88 0.36 -9.05
C SER A 34 0.76 0.96 -9.90
N GLY A 35 -0.50 0.89 -9.44
CA GLY A 35 -1.63 1.52 -10.13
C GLY A 35 -1.51 3.05 -10.24
N LEU A 36 -0.75 3.68 -9.35
CA LEU A 36 -0.46 5.12 -9.38
C LEU A 36 0.81 5.49 -10.19
N GLY A 37 1.50 4.52 -10.81
CA GLY A 37 2.75 4.77 -11.53
C GLY A 37 3.94 5.12 -10.62
N LEU A 38 3.90 4.70 -9.35
CA LEU A 38 4.93 4.98 -8.32
C LEU A 38 5.76 3.73 -7.96
N ALA A 39 5.69 2.66 -8.75
CA ALA A 39 6.36 1.39 -8.46
C ALA A 39 7.88 1.54 -8.28
N ASP A 40 8.52 2.38 -9.09
CA ASP A 40 9.99 2.51 -9.15
C ASP A 40 10.59 3.40 -8.05
N VAL A 41 9.78 4.19 -7.35
CA VAL A 41 10.24 5.25 -6.43
C VAL A 41 9.94 4.95 -4.96
N ASP A 42 9.91 3.68 -4.57
CA ASP A 42 9.50 3.24 -3.22
C ASP A 42 8.08 3.72 -2.87
N GLY A 43 7.21 3.83 -3.88
CA GLY A 43 5.91 4.50 -3.79
C GLY A 43 4.94 3.90 -2.77
N TRP A 44 5.13 2.65 -2.36
CA TRP A 44 4.35 2.03 -1.29
C TRP A 44 4.50 2.78 0.03
N ARG A 45 5.66 3.41 0.31
CA ARG A 45 5.85 4.29 1.48
C ARG A 45 5.02 5.57 1.36
N ILE A 46 4.94 6.14 0.15
CA ILE A 46 4.12 7.34 -0.12
C ILE A 46 2.65 7.01 0.11
N VAL A 47 2.15 5.89 -0.43
CA VAL A 47 0.78 5.43 -0.22
C VAL A 47 0.52 5.25 1.27
N ARG A 48 1.41 4.53 1.98
CA ARG A 48 1.26 4.26 3.41
C ARG A 48 1.27 5.54 4.26
N ARG A 49 2.13 6.50 3.94
CA ARG A 49 2.15 7.84 4.57
C ARG A 49 0.85 8.59 4.33
N ARG A 50 0.37 8.66 3.09
CA ARG A 50 -0.91 9.32 2.75
C ARG A 50 -2.10 8.69 3.48
N MET A 51 -2.12 7.38 3.65
CA MET A 51 -3.17 6.71 4.44
C MET A 51 -3.11 7.08 5.92
N TYR A 52 -1.91 7.20 6.50
CA TYR A 52 -1.75 7.70 7.86
C TYR A 52 -2.22 9.14 7.99
N ASP A 53 -1.80 10.02 7.08
CA ASP A 53 -2.18 11.44 7.04
C ASP A 53 -3.71 11.63 6.93
N GLU A 54 -4.38 10.82 6.11
CA GLU A 54 -5.84 10.78 5.99
C GLU A 54 -6.52 10.37 7.31
N ILE A 55 -6.00 9.32 7.98
CA ILE A 55 -6.56 8.84 9.24
C ILE A 55 -6.45 9.89 10.34
N ILE A 56 -5.31 10.58 10.46
CA ILE A 56 -5.12 11.64 11.47
C ILE A 56 -5.82 12.95 11.09
N GLY A 57 -5.97 13.23 9.79
CA GLY A 57 -6.66 14.42 9.29
C GLY A 57 -8.17 14.35 9.48
N TYR A 58 -8.73 13.15 9.50
CA TYR A 58 -10.17 12.90 9.64
C TYR A 58 -10.48 11.90 10.75
N GLU A 59 -9.84 12.04 11.92
CA GLU A 59 -9.98 11.08 13.02
C GLU A 59 -11.45 10.81 13.39
N ASP A 60 -12.29 11.84 13.47
CA ASP A 60 -13.71 11.68 13.85
C ASP A 60 -14.48 10.79 12.87
N LEU A 61 -14.17 10.87 11.58
CA LEU A 61 -14.75 10.01 10.55
C LEU A 61 -14.25 8.57 10.73
N TRP A 62 -12.94 8.40 10.84
CA TRP A 62 -12.32 7.09 10.93
C TRP A 62 -12.59 6.38 12.26
N ARG A 63 -12.81 7.11 13.36
CA ARG A 63 -13.26 6.55 14.64
C ARG A 63 -14.67 5.97 14.54
N LYS A 64 -15.55 6.56 13.72
CA LYS A 64 -16.89 5.99 13.45
C LYS A 64 -16.82 4.72 12.62
N VAL A 65 -15.91 4.67 11.63
CA VAL A 65 -15.73 3.50 10.75
C VAL A 65 -15.02 2.35 11.46
N LEU A 66 -13.94 2.65 12.19
CA LEU A 66 -13.04 1.65 12.78
C LEU A 66 -13.40 1.31 14.23
N GLY A 67 -14.17 2.15 14.90
CA GLY A 67 -14.57 1.94 16.30
C GLY A 67 -13.37 1.70 17.22
N SER A 68 -13.42 0.61 17.97
CA SER A 68 -12.36 0.21 18.92
C SER A 68 -11.04 -0.15 18.25
N SER A 69 -11.02 -0.42 16.94
CA SER A 69 -9.81 -0.75 16.18
C SER A 69 -9.04 0.48 15.70
N PHE A 70 -9.56 1.69 15.91
CA PHE A 70 -8.97 2.91 15.38
C PHE A 70 -7.48 3.05 15.73
N GLU A 71 -7.10 2.93 17.01
CA GLU A 71 -5.69 3.10 17.42
C GLU A 71 -4.80 2.00 16.86
N THR A 72 -5.30 0.76 16.80
CA THR A 72 -4.57 -0.37 16.20
C THR A 72 -4.29 -0.13 14.72
N VAL A 73 -5.30 0.31 13.97
CA VAL A 73 -5.16 0.58 12.52
C VAL A 73 -4.25 1.80 12.30
N LYS A 74 -4.46 2.90 13.02
CA LYS A 74 -3.62 4.11 12.94
C LYS A 74 -2.14 3.78 13.16
N ASN A 75 -1.84 2.97 14.17
CA ASN A 75 -0.46 2.55 14.47
C ASN A 75 0.09 1.57 13.42
N ALA A 76 -0.76 0.69 12.86
CA ALA A 76 -0.33 -0.25 11.83
C ALA A 76 -0.02 0.44 10.50
N VAL A 77 -0.77 1.48 10.12
CA VAL A 77 -0.51 2.20 8.88
C VAL A 77 0.67 3.16 9.00
N HIS A 78 1.04 3.60 10.22
CA HIS A 78 2.19 4.49 10.41
C HIS A 78 3.45 3.93 9.73
N CYS A 79 3.99 4.68 8.77
CA CYS A 79 5.23 4.32 8.08
C CYS A 79 6.39 5.07 8.72
N PRO A 80 7.32 4.40 9.43
CA PRO A 80 8.52 5.08 9.91
C PRO A 80 9.32 5.63 8.71
N GLU A 81 9.89 6.81 8.90
CA GLU A 81 10.74 7.45 7.89
C GLU A 81 11.96 6.57 7.61
N LYS A 82 12.50 6.65 6.38
CA LYS A 82 13.83 6.07 6.13
C LYS A 82 14.81 6.85 7.00
N GLN A 83 15.61 6.15 7.81
CA GLN A 83 16.85 6.74 8.30
C GLN A 83 17.73 7.02 7.08
N GLU A 84 17.92 8.30 6.75
CA GLU A 84 18.89 8.71 5.76
C GLU A 84 20.30 8.44 6.31
N GLY A 85 21.03 7.51 5.69
CA GLY A 85 22.48 7.42 5.77
C GLY A 85 23.08 7.00 7.12
N ALA A 86 23.13 5.70 7.39
CA ALA A 86 24.34 5.16 7.99
C ALA A 86 25.46 5.30 6.95
N SER A 87 26.23 6.39 7.04
CA SER A 87 27.48 6.57 6.30
C SER A 87 28.40 5.38 6.64
N PHE A 88 28.53 4.44 5.72
CA PHE A 88 29.66 3.52 5.73
C PHE A 88 30.88 4.38 5.39
N LYS A 89 31.68 4.71 6.41
CA LYS A 89 32.99 5.33 6.20
C LYS A 89 33.91 4.25 5.67
N GLU A 90 34.63 4.59 4.60
CA GLU A 90 35.65 3.78 3.93
C GLU A 90 36.74 3.29 4.89
#